data_AF-A0A7H0I8X7-F1
#
_entry.id   AF-A0A7H0I8X7-F1
#
_cell.length_a   1.000
_cell.length_b   1.000
_cell.length_c   1.000
_cell.angle_alpha   90.00
_cell.angle_beta   90.00
_cell.angle_gamma   90.00
#
_symmetry.space_group_name_H-M   'P 1'
#
loop_
_entity.id
_entity.type
_entity.pdbx_description
1 polymer ?
#
loop_
_entity_poly.entity_id
_entity_poly.type
_entity_poly.pdbx_seq_one_letter_code
_entity_poly.pdbx_strand_id
1 'polypeptide(L)'
;MSRHRLLPLLALAGLAGALLTGCSIEESICSDGEYPVLAVGGAGSACVKDGQEPDKGYARYPAGKVPEKVGDKWDEYWQTRTLDENGKEIPAPPM
;
A
#
# COMPACT_ATOMS: atom_id res chain seq x y z
N MET A 1 -38.83 6.79 60.66
CA MET A 1 -38.38 5.66 59.82
C MET A 1 -38.07 6.19 58.42
N SER A 2 -36.81 6.59 58.23
CA SER A 2 -36.30 7.12 56.97
C SER A 2 -36.12 5.97 55.98
N ARG A 3 -36.89 5.97 54.89
CA ARG A 3 -36.71 5.02 53.79
C ARG A 3 -35.88 5.72 52.72
N HIS A 4 -34.59 5.48 52.77
CA HIS A 4 -33.62 5.84 51.73
C HIS A 4 -34.09 5.30 50.38
N ARG A 5 -34.73 6.14 49.56
CA ARG A 5 -34.96 5.83 48.15
C ARG A 5 -33.72 6.26 47.37
N LEU A 6 -32.86 5.27 47.22
CA LEU A 6 -31.75 5.10 46.28
C LEU A 6 -31.86 6.01 45.05
N LEU A 7 -30.90 6.93 44.92
CA LEU A 7 -30.59 7.59 43.65
C LEU A 7 -29.92 6.55 42.73
N PRO A 8 -30.42 6.31 41.50
CA PRO A 8 -29.60 5.72 40.47
C PRO A 8 -28.79 6.85 39.84
N LEU A 9 -27.48 6.88 40.10
CA LEU A 9 -26.51 7.65 39.33
C LEU A 9 -26.73 7.35 37.84
N LEU A 10 -27.04 8.38 37.05
CA LEU A 10 -27.00 8.30 35.60
C LEU A 10 -25.60 7.82 35.20
N ALA A 11 -25.54 6.65 34.57
CA ALA A 11 -24.32 6.12 34.00
C ALA A 11 -23.77 7.11 32.96
N LEU A 12 -22.52 7.54 33.14
CA LEU A 12 -21.78 8.33 32.17
C LEU A 12 -21.73 7.57 30.84
N ALA A 13 -22.42 8.07 29.83
CA ALA A 13 -22.21 7.68 28.45
C ALA A 13 -20.85 8.24 28.00
N GLY A 14 -19.80 7.46 28.16
CA GLY A 14 -18.50 7.74 27.54
C GLY A 14 -18.61 7.49 26.04
N LEU A 15 -18.89 8.51 25.24
CA LEU A 15 -18.55 8.47 23.83
C LEU A 15 -17.03 8.54 23.73
N ALA A 16 -16.38 7.38 23.72
CA ALA A 16 -15.03 7.27 23.21
C ALA A 16 -15.12 7.41 21.68
N GLY A 17 -15.26 8.65 21.21
CA GLY A 17 -14.99 8.99 19.82
C GLY A 17 -13.50 8.80 19.61
N ALA A 18 -13.11 7.62 19.12
CA ALA A 18 -11.77 7.42 18.61
C ALA A 18 -11.57 8.44 17.49
N LEU A 19 -10.74 9.44 17.77
CA LEU A 19 -10.27 10.39 16.79
C LEU A 19 -9.55 9.56 15.72
N LEU A 20 -10.21 9.31 14.59
CA LEU A 20 -9.55 8.88 13.36
C LEU A 20 -8.77 10.10 12.83
N THR A 21 -7.80 10.59 13.60
CA THR A 21 -6.71 11.36 13.04
C THR A 21 -6.05 10.38 12.09
N GLY A 22 -6.20 10.62 10.78
CA GLY A 22 -5.48 9.89 9.75
C GLY A 22 -3.99 10.02 10.02
N CYS A 23 -3.45 9.08 10.78
CA CYS A 23 -2.01 8.84 10.80
C CYS A 23 -1.65 8.59 9.35
N SER A 24 -0.74 9.39 8.78
CA SER A 24 -0.17 9.11 7.46
C SER A 24 0.55 7.76 7.55
N ILE A 25 -0.18 6.70 7.27
CA ILE A 25 0.36 5.35 7.18
C ILE A 25 1.12 5.29 5.86
N GLU A 26 2.44 5.34 5.91
CA GLU A 26 3.27 5.00 4.76
C GLU A 26 3.15 3.49 4.52
N GLU A 27 2.24 3.12 3.63
CA GLU A 27 2.01 1.73 3.23
C GLU A 27 3.15 1.27 2.33
N SER A 28 3.81 0.16 2.68
CA SER A 28 4.81 -0.47 1.81
C SER A 28 4.14 -1.09 0.58
N ILE A 29 4.83 -1.08 -0.57
CA ILE A 29 4.31 -1.72 -1.79
C ILE A 29 4.20 -3.25 -1.63
N CYS A 30 5.20 -3.85 -0.99
CA CYS A 30 5.24 -5.29 -0.71
C CYS A 30 5.47 -5.54 0.78
N SER A 31 5.16 -6.76 1.21
CA SER A 31 5.44 -7.20 2.58
C SER A 31 6.93 -7.39 2.80
N ASP A 32 7.35 -7.44 4.07
CA ASP A 32 8.72 -7.81 4.41
C ASP A 32 9.08 -9.19 3.84
N GLY A 33 10.25 -9.32 3.21
CA GLY A 33 10.71 -10.54 2.55
C GLY A 33 10.21 -10.71 1.10
N GLU A 34 9.57 -9.68 0.55
CA GLU A 34 9.15 -9.60 -0.84
C GLU A 34 9.72 -8.34 -1.52
N TYR A 35 9.85 -8.40 -2.84
CA TYR A 35 10.25 -7.28 -3.67
C TYR A 35 9.23 -7.06 -4.80
N PRO A 36 9.00 -5.81 -5.22
CA PRO A 36 8.04 -5.51 -6.26
C PRO A 36 8.61 -5.79 -7.66
N VAL A 37 7.73 -6.20 -8.57
CA VAL A 37 7.99 -6.39 -10.00
C VAL A 37 6.93 -5.66 -10.81
N LEU A 38 7.28 -5.25 -12.03
CA LEU A 38 6.35 -4.58 -12.95
C LEU A 38 5.96 -5.48 -14.11
N ALA A 39 4.71 -5.35 -14.56
CA ALA A 39 4.23 -6.02 -15.76
C ALA A 39 4.93 -5.44 -17.00
N VAL A 40 5.49 -6.31 -17.84
CA VAL A 40 6.16 -5.91 -19.09
C VAL A 40 5.11 -5.60 -20.16
N GLY A 41 5.21 -4.42 -20.78
CA GLY A 41 4.31 -3.96 -21.84
C GLY A 41 2.91 -3.57 -21.37
N GLY A 42 2.68 -3.54 -20.05
CA GLY A 42 1.40 -3.20 -19.43
C GLY A 42 1.58 -2.35 -18.18
N ALA A 43 0.47 -1.93 -17.57
CA ALA A 43 0.46 -1.28 -16.27
C ALA A 43 0.30 -2.30 -15.14
N GLY A 44 0.77 -1.94 -13.94
CA GLY A 44 0.60 -2.72 -12.72
C GLY A 44 1.87 -3.41 -12.22
N SER A 45 1.77 -3.93 -11.01
CA SER A 45 2.86 -4.55 -10.27
C SER A 45 2.40 -5.80 -9.53
N ALA A 46 3.37 -6.60 -9.09
CA ALA A 46 3.18 -7.74 -8.20
C ALA A 46 4.32 -7.82 -7.19
N CYS A 47 4.13 -8.61 -6.14
CA CYS A 47 5.17 -8.88 -5.13
C CYS A 47 5.71 -10.31 -5.30
N VAL A 48 7.03 -10.44 -5.29
CA VAL A 48 7.75 -11.71 -5.44
C VAL A 48 8.61 -11.90 -4.20
N LYS A 49 8.66 -13.13 -3.67
CA LYS A 49 9.51 -13.42 -2.50
C LYS A 49 10.98 -13.24 -2.83
N ASP A 50 11.74 -12.75 -1.85
CA ASP A 50 13.19 -12.61 -1.98
C ASP A 50 13.86 -13.91 -2.41
N GLY A 51 14.82 -13.78 -3.32
CA GLY A 51 15.55 -14.90 -3.91
C GLY A 51 14.79 -15.70 -4.98
N GLN A 52 13.52 -15.39 -5.25
CA GLN A 52 12.78 -16.00 -6.37
C GLN A 52 12.91 -15.14 -7.64
N GLU A 53 12.78 -15.77 -8.80
CA GLU A 53 12.67 -15.05 -10.08
C GLU A 53 11.22 -14.60 -10.33
N PRO A 54 11.00 -13.46 -11.00
CA PRO A 54 9.66 -13.04 -11.41
C PRO A 54 9.02 -14.05 -12.37
N ASP A 55 7.69 -14.19 -12.28
CA ASP A 55 6.93 -14.95 -13.25
C ASP A 55 7.01 -14.34 -14.67
N LYS A 56 6.77 -15.18 -15.69
CA LYS A 56 6.77 -14.73 -17.08
C LYS A 56 5.78 -13.59 -17.29
N GLY A 57 6.25 -12.51 -17.93
CA GLY A 57 5.46 -11.30 -18.16
C GLY A 57 5.71 -10.21 -17.12
N TYR A 58 6.50 -10.50 -16.07
CA TYR A 58 6.98 -9.51 -15.12
C TYR A 58 8.50 -9.35 -15.22
N ALA A 59 8.97 -8.16 -14.85
CA ALA A 59 10.39 -7.86 -14.77
C ALA A 59 10.72 -7.20 -13.42
N ARG A 60 12.00 -7.20 -13.06
CA ARG A 60 12.47 -6.34 -11.97
C ARG A 60 12.50 -4.89 -12.43
N TYR A 61 12.21 -3.98 -11.51
CA TYR A 61 12.42 -2.55 -11.74
C TYR A 61 13.90 -2.25 -12.03
N PRO A 62 14.19 -1.25 -12.89
CA PRO A 62 15.55 -0.76 -13.05
C PRO A 62 16.17 -0.33 -11.71
N ALA A 63 17.47 -0.55 -11.54
CA ALA A 63 18.18 -0.17 -10.32
C ALA A 63 17.99 1.33 -10.02
N GLY A 64 17.66 1.63 -8.76
CA GLY A 64 17.37 2.99 -8.30
C GLY A 64 16.02 3.55 -8.76
N LYS A 65 15.17 2.74 -9.41
CA LYS A 65 13.78 3.06 -9.79
C LYS A 65 12.75 2.08 -9.23
N VAL A 66 13.04 1.53 -8.05
CA VAL A 66 12.17 0.55 -7.37
C VAL A 66 11.21 1.32 -6.44
N PRO A 67 9.89 1.11 -6.54
CA PRO A 67 8.94 1.67 -5.58
C PRO A 67 9.02 0.92 -4.24
N GLU A 68 9.06 1.65 -3.15
CA GLU A 68 9.15 1.12 -1.78
C GLU A 68 7.85 1.37 -1.02
N LYS A 69 7.22 2.54 -1.22
CA LYS A 69 5.99 2.97 -0.57
C LYS A 69 4.93 3.38 -1.59
N VAL A 70 3.67 3.12 -1.24
CA VAL A 70 2.52 3.62 -2.01
C VAL A 70 2.59 5.15 -2.04
N GLY A 71 2.48 5.72 -3.24
CA GLY A 71 2.59 7.16 -3.49
C GLY A 71 4.02 7.71 -3.44
N ASP A 72 5.05 6.87 -3.34
CA ASP A 72 6.41 7.36 -3.52
C ASP A 72 6.68 7.77 -4.98
N LYS A 73 7.82 8.44 -5.17
CA LYS A 73 8.25 8.93 -6.48
C LYS A 73 8.21 7.84 -7.56
N TRP A 74 8.62 6.61 -7.24
CA TRP A 74 8.69 5.54 -8.22
C TRP A 74 7.35 4.87 -8.42
N ASP A 75 6.53 4.73 -7.38
CA ASP A 75 5.16 4.27 -7.51
C ASP A 75 4.39 5.18 -8.49
N GLU A 76 4.42 6.50 -8.26
CA GLU A 76 3.79 7.49 -9.14
C GLU A 76 4.36 7.47 -10.57
N TYR A 77 5.68 7.35 -10.70
CA TYR A 77 6.35 7.32 -12.00
C TYR A 77 5.85 6.16 -12.87
N TRP A 78 5.70 4.99 -12.27
CA TRP A 78 5.31 3.77 -12.96
C TRP A 78 3.79 3.67 -13.23
N GLN A 79 2.97 4.55 -12.66
CA GLN A 79 1.52 4.61 -13.00
C GLN A 79 1.27 4.91 -14.49
N THR A 80 2.23 5.50 -15.20
CA THR A 80 2.10 5.86 -16.64
C THR A 80 3.17 5.27 -17.53
N ARG A 81 4.01 4.38 -16.99
CA ARG A 81 5.21 3.85 -17.64
C ARG A 81 5.32 2.35 -17.44
N THR A 82 6.05 1.71 -18.31
CA THR A 82 6.40 0.28 -18.21
C THR A 82 7.71 0.00 -18.94
N LEU A 83 8.16 -1.26 -18.93
CA LEU A 83 9.24 -1.74 -19.78
C LEU A 83 8.66 -2.47 -20.99
N ASP A 84 9.28 -2.34 -22.15
CA ASP A 84 9.06 -3.23 -23.28
C ASP A 84 9.78 -4.58 -23.10
N GLU A 85 9.61 -5.50 -24.05
CA GLU A 85 10.23 -6.82 -24.04
C GLU A 85 11.77 -6.80 -24.00
N ASN A 86 12.39 -5.67 -24.35
CA ASN A 86 13.84 -5.48 -24.35
C ASN A 86 14.32 -4.75 -23.07
N GLY A 87 13.43 -4.47 -22.13
CA GLY A 87 13.74 -3.74 -20.90
C GLY A 87 13.86 -2.22 -21.11
N LYS A 88 13.41 -1.69 -22.26
CA LYS A 88 13.37 -0.24 -22.50
C LYS A 88 12.13 0.36 -21.88
N GLU A 89 12.30 1.48 -21.20
CA GLU A 89 11.18 2.22 -20.64
C GLU A 89 10.31 2.88 -21.72
N ILE A 90 9.01 2.64 -21.66
CA ILE A 90 7.99 3.14 -22.58
C ILE A 90 6.76 3.64 -21.81
N PRO A 91 5.89 4.47 -22.43
CA PRO A 91 4.57 4.76 -21.87
C PRO A 91 3.76 3.47 -21.69
N ALA A 92 3.02 3.36 -20.57
CA ALA A 92 2.06 2.29 -20.41
C ALA A 92 0.89 2.47 -21.41
N PRO A 93 0.32 1.37 -21.94
CA PRO A 93 -0.87 1.45 -22.77
C PRO A 93 -2.06 2.04 -21.98
N PRO A 94 -2.99 2.75 -22.65
CA PRO A 94 -4.22 3.17 -22.00
C PRO A 94 -5.00 1.94 -21.51
N MET A 95 -5.58 2.04 -20.32
CA MET A 95 -6.44 0.99 -19.74
C MET A 95 -7.79 0.89 -20.44
#